data_AF-A0A2P2D981-F1
#
_entry.id   AF-A0A2P2D981-F1
#
_cell.length_a   1.000
_cell.length_b   1.000
_cell.length_c   1.000
_cell.angle_alpha   90.00
_cell.angle_beta   90.00
_cell.angle_gamma   90.00
#
_symmetry.space_group_name_H-M   'P 1'
#
loop_
_entity.id
_entity.type
_entity.pdbx_description
1 polymer ?
#
loop_
_entity_poly.entity_id
_entity_poly.type
_entity_poly.pdbx_seq_one_letter_code
_entity_poly.pdbx_strand_id
1 'polypeptide(L)'
;MSRTATRLKETPLKTFENDFSLIKIKVQNPENHKLNIQFYIQDKESFDKNDSQFLPIYYFDESFKDNEISFSIPKGSYYGFLQITSKKNIPLYKSISGSNILYFGINKDLKRNKIDYKICEKKMPNGSRFSEISNCNFLNFEKEEISINYSLGNQLEFNLSDSILKTWFSFSYAFLQGPQHYPYALFLIIQVPFGFYSENLLISLDNLNNF
;
A
#
# COMPACT_ATOMS: atom_id res chain seq x y z
N MET A 1 7.00 13.13 -5.35
CA MET A 1 7.90 12.07 -5.84
C MET A 1 8.51 12.51 -7.15
N SER A 2 9.78 12.18 -7.39
CA SER A 2 10.61 12.77 -8.45
C SER A 2 10.00 12.61 -9.85
N ARG A 3 10.06 13.67 -10.67
CA ARG A 3 9.62 13.68 -12.08
C ARG A 3 10.53 12.86 -13.01
N THR A 4 11.57 12.21 -12.49
CA THR A 4 12.63 11.54 -13.25
C THR A 4 12.68 10.02 -13.10
N ALA A 5 11.83 9.42 -12.26
CA ALA A 5 11.81 7.97 -12.11
C ALA A 5 11.26 7.30 -13.38
N THR A 6 11.89 6.21 -13.81
CA THR A 6 11.47 5.44 -14.98
C THR A 6 10.40 4.43 -14.60
N ARG A 7 9.31 4.38 -15.37
CA ARG A 7 8.22 3.44 -15.11
C ARG A 7 8.59 2.03 -15.58
N LEU A 8 8.52 1.06 -14.68
CA LEU A 8 8.65 -0.37 -14.94
C LEU A 8 7.35 -0.91 -15.57
N LYS A 9 7.45 -2.04 -16.25
CA LYS A 9 6.33 -2.67 -16.98
C LYS A 9 6.41 -4.20 -16.84
N GLU A 10 5.33 -4.86 -17.26
CA GLU A 10 5.28 -6.33 -17.42
C GLU A 10 6.44 -6.83 -18.29
N THR A 11 6.75 -6.14 -19.39
CA THR A 11 7.92 -6.42 -20.22
C THR A 11 9.14 -5.60 -19.78
N PRO A 12 10.36 -6.18 -19.84
CA PRO A 12 11.57 -5.45 -19.49
C PRO A 12 11.80 -4.27 -20.43
N LEU A 13 12.42 -3.22 -19.91
CA LEU A 13 12.82 -2.08 -20.75
C LEU A 13 14.02 -2.48 -21.60
N LYS A 14 14.12 -1.91 -22.81
CA LYS A 14 15.24 -2.17 -23.74
C LYS A 14 16.62 -2.02 -23.11
N THR A 15 16.75 -1.16 -22.11
CA THR A 15 17.99 -0.90 -21.37
C THR A 15 18.48 -2.10 -20.54
N PHE A 16 17.59 -3.01 -20.15
CA PHE A 16 17.91 -4.19 -19.33
C PHE A 16 17.20 -5.46 -19.81
N GLU A 17 16.86 -5.56 -21.09
CA GLU A 17 16.08 -6.66 -21.66
C GLU A 17 16.71 -8.04 -21.44
N ASN A 18 18.04 -8.11 -21.34
CA ASN A 18 18.79 -9.34 -21.10
C ASN A 18 19.22 -9.54 -19.64
N ASP A 19 18.95 -8.58 -18.76
CA ASP A 19 19.41 -8.60 -17.36
C ASP A 19 18.32 -8.09 -16.40
N PHE A 20 17.27 -8.90 -16.28
CA PHE A 20 16.13 -8.59 -15.43
C PHE A 20 15.76 -9.75 -14.52
N SER A 21 15.08 -9.40 -13.42
CA SER A 21 14.35 -10.30 -12.55
C SER A 21 12.86 -10.03 -12.72
N LEU A 22 12.06 -11.11 -12.74
CA LEU A 22 10.61 -11.00 -12.78
C LEU A 22 10.07 -10.98 -11.35
N ILE A 23 9.41 -9.90 -10.97
CA ILE A 23 8.66 -9.83 -9.72
C ILE A 23 7.23 -10.29 -9.99
N LYS A 24 6.79 -11.32 -9.26
CA LYS A 24 5.40 -11.77 -9.24
C LYS A 24 4.81 -11.53 -7.87
N ILE A 25 3.63 -10.92 -7.83
CA ILE A 25 2.95 -10.59 -6.59
C ILE A 25 1.57 -11.19 -6.66
N LYS A 26 1.31 -12.13 -5.76
CA LYS A 26 0.04 -12.86 -5.70
C LYS A 26 -0.69 -12.46 -4.43
N VAL A 27 -1.97 -12.17 -4.57
CA VAL A 27 -2.85 -11.86 -3.44
C VAL A 27 -3.89 -12.97 -3.33
N GLN A 28 -3.89 -13.65 -2.19
CA GLN A 28 -4.87 -14.67 -1.84
C GLN A 28 -6.13 -14.01 -1.28
N ASN A 29 -7.28 -14.57 -1.64
CA ASN A 29 -8.62 -14.11 -1.24
C ASN A 29 -8.89 -12.62 -1.52
N PRO A 30 -8.64 -12.11 -2.75
CA PRO A 30 -8.90 -10.71 -3.08
C PRO A 30 -10.37 -10.30 -2.99
N GLU A 31 -11.30 -11.27 -3.06
CA GLU A 31 -12.72 -11.02 -3.25
C GLU A 31 -12.96 -9.92 -4.31
N ASN A 32 -13.99 -9.09 -4.13
CA ASN A 32 -14.29 -7.93 -4.98
C ASN A 32 -13.50 -6.67 -4.56
N HIS A 33 -12.33 -6.81 -3.95
CA HIS A 33 -11.49 -5.65 -3.64
C HIS A 33 -10.74 -5.19 -4.89
N LYS A 34 -10.73 -3.87 -5.11
CA LYS A 34 -9.79 -3.24 -6.03
C LYS A 34 -8.44 -3.16 -5.32
N LEU A 35 -7.44 -3.82 -5.89
CA LEU A 35 -6.08 -3.81 -5.38
C LEU A 35 -5.22 -2.88 -6.23
N ASN A 36 -4.36 -2.12 -5.57
CA ASN A 36 -3.33 -1.30 -6.22
C ASN A 36 -1.98 -1.56 -5.59
N ILE A 37 -0.95 -1.65 -6.42
CA ILE A 37 0.42 -1.75 -5.95
C ILE A 37 1.21 -0.51 -6.33
N GLN A 38 2.06 -0.08 -5.41
CA GLN A 38 3.06 0.95 -5.61
C GLN A 38 4.42 0.39 -5.21
N PHE A 39 5.37 0.44 -6.12
CA PHE A 39 6.73 -0.03 -5.91
C PHE A 39 7.70 1.04 -6.37
N TYR A 40 8.67 1.37 -5.52
CA TYR A 40 9.67 2.38 -5.80
C TYR A 40 11.02 1.89 -5.34
N ILE A 41 12.03 1.99 -6.21
CA ILE A 41 13.39 1.55 -5.92
C ILE A 41 14.45 2.56 -6.35
N GLN A 42 15.57 2.51 -5.64
CA GLN A 42 16.81 3.21 -5.92
C GLN A 42 17.97 2.23 -5.79
N ASP A 43 18.94 2.32 -6.71
CA ASP A 43 20.17 1.53 -6.63
C ASP A 43 20.86 1.76 -5.29
N LYS A 44 21.33 0.68 -4.66
CA LYS A 44 22.07 0.74 -3.39
C LYS A 44 23.24 1.70 -3.45
N GLU A 45 24.07 1.62 -4.50
CA GLU A 45 25.25 2.49 -4.65
C GLU A 45 24.90 3.97 -4.78
N SER A 46 23.79 4.28 -5.47
CA SER A 46 23.31 5.65 -5.65
C SER A 46 22.83 6.25 -4.33
N PHE A 47 22.08 5.46 -3.56
CA PHE A 47 21.60 5.87 -2.24
C PHE A 47 22.73 5.97 -1.21
N ASP A 48 23.69 5.03 -1.20
CA ASP A 48 24.80 5.04 -0.25
C ASP A 48 25.71 6.26 -0.44
N LYS A 49 25.76 6.85 -1.65
CA LYS A 49 26.46 8.13 -1.93
C LYS A 49 25.73 9.36 -1.37
N ASN A 50 24.40 9.29 -1.20
CA ASN A 50 23.59 10.38 -0.66
C ASN A 50 22.41 9.81 0.15
N ASP A 51 22.68 9.42 1.38
CA ASP A 51 21.73 8.73 2.25
C ASP A 51 20.70 9.64 2.94
N SER A 52 20.77 10.95 2.64
CA SER A 52 19.90 11.97 3.20
C SER A 52 18.50 11.99 2.60
N GLN A 53 18.34 11.50 1.36
CA GLN A 53 17.08 11.53 0.64
C GLN A 53 16.91 10.32 -0.29
N PHE A 54 15.76 9.64 -0.16
CA PHE A 54 15.32 8.64 -1.14
C PHE A 54 14.88 9.32 -2.45
N LEU A 55 15.54 8.95 -3.54
CA LEU A 55 15.32 9.44 -4.89
C LEU A 55 15.11 8.23 -5.82
N PRO A 56 13.86 7.77 -5.99
CA PRO A 56 13.59 6.58 -6.78
C PRO A 56 14.01 6.79 -8.24
N ILE A 57 14.66 5.79 -8.80
CA ILE A 57 15.06 5.74 -10.21
C ILE A 57 14.09 4.90 -11.03
N TYR A 58 13.43 3.94 -10.40
CA TYR A 58 12.38 3.12 -10.99
C TYR A 58 11.13 3.13 -10.13
N TYR A 59 9.98 3.03 -10.78
CA TYR A 59 8.70 2.84 -10.10
C TYR A 59 7.74 1.96 -10.89
N PHE A 60 6.82 1.32 -10.18
CA PHE A 60 5.68 0.61 -10.74
C PHE A 60 4.43 1.01 -9.94
N ASP A 61 3.38 1.46 -10.63
CA ASP A 61 2.10 1.84 -10.02
C ASP A 61 0.96 1.37 -10.92
N GLU A 62 0.36 0.24 -10.55
CA GLU A 62 -0.71 -0.38 -11.31
C GLU A 62 -1.73 -1.07 -10.42
N SER A 63 -2.97 -1.10 -10.91
CA SER A 63 -4.04 -1.87 -10.30
C SER A 63 -4.00 -3.31 -10.80
N PHE A 64 -4.31 -4.24 -9.91
CA PHE A 64 -4.38 -5.65 -10.28
C PHE A 64 -5.54 -5.86 -11.27
N LYS A 65 -5.26 -6.59 -12.36
CA LYS A 65 -6.29 -7.07 -13.29
C LYS A 65 -7.00 -8.29 -12.71
N ASP A 66 -6.24 -9.18 -12.05
CA ASP A 66 -6.70 -10.42 -11.42
C ASP A 66 -6.12 -10.53 -9.99
N ASN A 67 -5.80 -11.75 -9.54
CA ASN A 67 -5.20 -12.01 -8.22
C ASN A 67 -3.67 -11.91 -8.24
N GLU A 68 -3.09 -11.58 -9.39
CA GLU A 68 -1.65 -11.57 -9.63
C GLU A 68 -1.28 -10.34 -10.46
N ILE A 69 -0.11 -9.78 -10.17
CA ILE A 69 0.54 -8.78 -11.00
C ILE A 69 2.02 -9.11 -11.12
N SER A 70 2.59 -8.87 -12.29
CA SER A 70 4.00 -9.11 -12.54
C SER A 70 4.64 -7.93 -13.26
N PHE A 71 5.90 -7.69 -12.97
CA PHE A 71 6.69 -6.67 -13.64
C PHE A 71 8.17 -7.02 -13.61
N SER A 72 8.88 -6.57 -14.63
CA SER A 72 10.31 -6.79 -14.78
C SER A 72 11.10 -5.66 -14.13
N ILE A 73 12.15 -6.03 -13.42
CA ILE A 73 13.10 -5.10 -12.80
C ILE A 73 14.52 -5.45 -13.21
N PRO A 74 15.44 -4.48 -13.34
CA PRO A 74 16.85 -4.79 -13.56
C PRO A 74 17.41 -5.58 -12.38
N LYS A 75 18.29 -6.54 -12.64
CA LYS A 75 18.96 -7.27 -11.55
C LYS A 75 19.86 -6.35 -10.73
N GLY A 76 20.06 -6.67 -9.45
CA GLY A 76 20.92 -5.90 -8.55
C GLY A 76 20.36 -5.73 -7.14
N SER A 77 21.05 -4.91 -6.34
CA SER A 77 20.68 -4.60 -4.96
C SER A 77 20.06 -3.21 -4.84
N TYR A 78 18.88 -3.15 -4.23
CA TYR A 78 18.08 -1.92 -4.19
C TYR A 78 17.57 -1.61 -2.79
N TYR A 79 17.36 -0.31 -2.55
CA TYR A 79 16.55 0.20 -1.46
C TYR A 79 15.24 0.76 -2.00
N GLY A 80 14.20 0.77 -1.17
CA GLY A 80 12.89 1.19 -1.62
C GLY A 80 11.76 0.68 -0.76
N PHE A 81 10.57 0.70 -1.34
CA PHE A 81 9.39 0.17 -0.70
C PHE A 81 8.41 -0.43 -1.72
N LEU A 82 7.61 -1.36 -1.22
CA LEU A 82 6.49 -1.98 -1.92
C LEU A 82 5.25 -1.81 -1.05
N GLN A 83 4.26 -1.10 -1.58
CA GLN A 83 2.99 -0.84 -0.91
C GLN A 83 1.87 -1.52 -1.68
N ILE A 84 1.06 -2.29 -0.97
CA ILE A 84 -0.21 -2.80 -1.47
C ILE A 84 -1.33 -2.08 -0.76
N THR A 85 -2.33 -1.69 -1.53
CA THR A 85 -3.58 -1.12 -1.02
C THR A 85 -4.74 -1.92 -1.55
N SER A 86 -5.76 -2.08 -0.70
CA SER A 86 -6.99 -2.77 -1.01
C SER A 86 -8.16 -1.85 -0.73
N LYS A 87 -9.15 -1.83 -1.62
CA LYS A 87 -10.37 -1.04 -1.45
C LYS A 87 -11.58 -1.77 -2.04
N LYS A 88 -12.57 -2.03 -1.20
CA LYS A 88 -13.89 -2.51 -1.60
C LYS A 88 -14.92 -1.47 -1.21
N ASN A 89 -15.58 -0.92 -2.20
CA ASN A 89 -16.70 -0.01 -1.99
C ASN A 89 -17.99 -0.78 -2.18
N ILE A 90 -18.78 -0.89 -1.13
CA ILE A 90 -20.15 -1.37 -1.19
C ILE A 90 -21.03 -0.13 -1.39
N PRO A 91 -21.83 -0.09 -2.47
CA PRO A 91 -22.66 1.08 -2.77
C PRO A 91 -23.48 1.52 -1.57
N LEU A 92 -23.66 2.83 -1.45
CA LEU A 92 -24.57 3.53 -0.53
C LEU A 92 -24.11 3.67 0.93
N TYR A 93 -23.29 2.79 1.50
CA TYR A 93 -23.03 2.89 2.95
C TYR A 93 -21.72 2.31 3.48
N LYS A 94 -20.90 1.56 2.72
CA LYS A 94 -19.72 0.92 3.33
C LYS A 94 -18.49 0.91 2.43
N SER A 95 -17.35 1.26 3.00
CA SER A 95 -16.04 1.17 2.35
C SER A 95 -15.12 0.34 3.23
N ILE A 96 -14.50 -0.68 2.67
CA ILE A 96 -13.49 -1.48 3.34
C ILE A 96 -12.15 -1.15 2.67
N SER A 97 -11.13 -0.82 3.46
CA SER A 97 -9.80 -0.54 2.92
C SER A 97 -8.68 -1.12 3.77
N GLY A 98 -7.58 -1.51 3.13
CA GLY A 98 -6.39 -2.02 3.82
C GLY A 98 -5.12 -1.53 3.13
N SER A 99 -4.02 -1.48 3.88
CA SER A 99 -2.70 -1.22 3.29
C SER A 99 -1.60 -1.98 4.02
N ASN A 100 -0.64 -2.50 3.26
CA ASN A 100 0.60 -3.06 3.76
C ASN A 100 1.76 -2.34 3.05
N ILE A 101 2.83 -2.05 3.79
CA ILE A 101 4.04 -1.46 3.23
C ILE A 101 5.27 -2.26 3.69
N LEU A 102 5.99 -2.80 2.72
CA LEU A 102 7.30 -3.43 2.89
C LEU A 102 8.39 -2.42 2.53
N TYR A 103 9.12 -1.91 3.51
CA TYR A 103 10.31 -1.08 3.32
C TYR A 103 11.56 -1.95 3.31
N PHE A 104 12.53 -1.61 2.44
CA PHE A 104 13.82 -2.28 2.38
C PHE A 104 14.93 -1.25 2.21
N GLY A 105 15.85 -1.18 3.18
CA GLY A 105 16.97 -0.23 3.23
C GLY A 105 16.62 1.20 3.61
N ILE A 106 15.34 1.51 3.64
CA ILE A 106 14.80 2.79 4.09
C ILE A 106 13.81 2.59 5.25
N ASN A 107 13.57 3.66 6.01
CA ASN A 107 12.53 3.71 7.04
C ASN A 107 11.25 4.39 6.50
N LYS A 108 10.23 4.51 7.36
CA LYS A 108 8.97 5.20 7.03
C LYS A 108 9.15 6.67 6.63
N ASP A 109 10.22 7.32 7.12
CA ASP A 109 10.57 8.70 6.80
C ASP A 109 11.40 8.81 5.50
N LEU A 110 11.55 7.70 4.76
CA LEU A 110 12.34 7.61 3.52
C LEU A 110 13.83 7.94 3.71
N LYS A 111 14.34 7.73 4.92
CA LYS A 111 15.74 7.87 5.29
C LYS A 111 16.38 6.50 5.44
N ARG A 112 17.72 6.46 5.39
CA ARG A 112 18.47 5.23 5.65
C ARG A 112 18.01 4.59 6.95
N ASN A 113 17.68 3.31 6.87
CA ASN A 113 17.34 2.57 8.07
C ASN A 113 18.60 2.45 8.95
N LYS A 114 18.56 2.99 10.18
CA LYS A 114 19.69 2.94 11.12
C LYS A 114 19.90 1.57 11.75
N ILE A 115 18.94 0.67 11.58
CA ILE A 115 18.88 -0.59 12.30
C ILE A 115 19.22 -1.72 11.33
N ASP A 116 20.21 -2.53 11.70
CA ASP A 116 20.65 -3.71 10.99
C ASP A 116 19.66 -4.86 11.23
N TYR A 117 18.53 -4.85 10.53
CA TYR A 117 17.57 -5.94 10.58
C TYR A 117 18.04 -7.04 9.64
N LYS A 118 18.76 -8.03 10.18
CA LYS A 118 19.18 -9.23 9.46
C LYS A 118 18.00 -10.05 8.91
N ILE A 119 16.78 -9.78 9.34
CA ILE A 119 15.54 -10.47 8.95
C ILE A 119 14.41 -9.43 8.92
N CYS A 120 13.50 -9.55 7.95
CA CYS A 120 12.34 -8.67 7.85
C CYS A 120 11.43 -8.77 9.08
N GLU A 121 11.37 -7.69 9.88
CA GLU A 121 10.51 -7.62 11.06
C GLU A 121 9.13 -7.06 10.69
N LYS A 122 8.08 -7.78 11.07
CA LYS A 122 6.70 -7.32 11.00
C LYS A 122 6.40 -6.42 12.20
N LYS A 123 6.10 -5.14 11.97
CA LYS A 123 5.65 -4.21 13.02
C LYS A 123 4.23 -3.77 12.76
N MET A 124 3.37 -4.10 13.71
CA MET A 124 2.04 -3.52 13.81
C MET A 124 2.16 -2.17 14.56
N PRO A 125 1.77 -1.04 13.95
CA PRO A 125 1.55 0.18 14.69
C PRO A 125 0.30 0.02 15.57
N ASN A 126 0.45 0.13 16.89
CA ASN A 126 -0.69 0.12 17.79
C ASN A 126 -1.53 1.40 17.60
N GLY A 127 -2.78 1.23 17.15
CA GLY A 127 -3.82 2.27 17.17
C GLY A 127 -4.63 2.39 15.88
N SER A 128 -5.92 2.00 15.93
CA SER A 128 -7.09 2.27 15.04
C SER A 128 -6.96 2.14 13.51
N ARG A 129 -5.76 1.93 12.98
CA ARG A 129 -5.46 1.85 11.54
C ARG A 129 -4.70 0.55 11.31
N PHE A 130 -5.37 -0.47 10.80
CA PHE A 130 -4.70 -1.69 10.38
C PHE A 130 -3.76 -1.38 9.22
N SER A 131 -2.47 -1.32 9.51
CA SER A 131 -1.40 -1.31 8.53
C SER A 131 -0.29 -2.19 9.06
N GLU A 132 0.12 -3.20 8.31
CA GLU A 132 1.33 -3.96 8.65
C GLU A 132 2.51 -3.31 7.94
N ILE A 133 3.56 -3.01 8.70
CA ILE A 133 4.78 -2.40 8.16
C ILE A 133 5.93 -3.35 8.42
N SER A 134 6.58 -3.77 7.34
CA SER A 134 7.71 -4.69 7.39
C SER A 134 8.98 -3.95 6.95
N ASN A 135 10.06 -4.05 7.74
CA ASN A 135 11.33 -3.41 7.41
C ASN A 135 12.41 -4.46 7.14
N CYS A 136 13.14 -4.32 6.05
CA CYS A 136 14.27 -5.15 5.67
C CYS A 136 15.51 -4.28 5.39
N ASN A 137 16.70 -4.88 5.31
CA ASN A 137 17.95 -4.17 5.06
C ASN A 137 18.14 -3.74 3.59
N PHE A 138 17.90 -4.64 2.64
CA PHE A 138 17.84 -4.35 1.21
C PHE A 138 17.24 -5.55 0.50
N LEU A 139 16.78 -5.36 -0.74
CA LEU A 139 16.35 -6.47 -1.58
C LEU A 139 17.38 -6.70 -2.68
N ASN A 140 17.82 -7.95 -2.79
CA ASN A 140 18.70 -8.38 -3.86
C ASN A 140 17.89 -9.17 -4.91
N PHE A 141 17.85 -8.66 -6.14
CA PHE A 141 17.09 -9.24 -7.24
C PHE A 141 18.02 -9.96 -8.23
N GLU A 142 18.79 -10.92 -7.74
CA GLU A 142 19.69 -11.74 -8.58
C GLU A 142 18.99 -12.95 -9.22
N LYS A 143 17.94 -13.45 -8.57
CA LYS A 143 17.13 -14.57 -9.05
C LYS A 143 16.35 -14.18 -10.30
N GLU A 144 16.11 -15.15 -11.18
CA GLU A 144 15.29 -14.93 -12.39
C GLU A 144 13.85 -14.53 -12.05
N GLU A 145 13.30 -15.09 -10.97
CA GLU A 145 11.94 -14.82 -10.53
C GLU A 145 11.87 -14.73 -9.01
N ILE A 146 11.13 -13.73 -8.52
CA ILE A 146 10.85 -13.54 -7.10
C ILE A 146 9.35 -13.40 -6.91
N SER A 147 8.80 -14.25 -6.03
CA SER A 147 7.37 -14.34 -5.75
C SER A 147 7.06 -13.80 -4.36
N ILE A 148 6.16 -12.82 -4.28
CA ILE A 148 5.68 -12.20 -3.05
C ILE A 148 4.20 -12.55 -2.87
N ASN A 149 3.89 -13.23 -1.78
CA ASN A 149 2.52 -13.64 -1.50
C ASN A 149 1.93 -12.79 -0.38
N TYR A 150 0.75 -12.25 -0.63
CA TYR A 150 -0.08 -11.56 0.35
C TYR A 150 -1.40 -12.30 0.55
N SER A 151 -1.97 -12.14 1.73
CA SER A 151 -3.34 -12.55 2.04
C SER A 151 -4.13 -11.38 2.58
N LEU A 152 -5.40 -11.29 2.19
CA LEU A 152 -6.37 -10.41 2.84
C LEU A 152 -6.99 -11.16 4.00
N GLY A 153 -6.80 -10.65 5.21
CA GLY A 153 -7.35 -11.25 6.41
C GLY A 153 -8.86 -11.01 6.52
N ASN A 154 -9.58 -11.87 7.23
CA ASN A 154 -11.03 -11.72 7.42
C ASN A 154 -11.40 -10.73 8.54
N GLN A 155 -10.40 -10.21 9.26
CA GLN A 155 -10.62 -9.31 10.39
C GLN A 155 -10.87 -7.88 9.88
N LEU A 156 -12.05 -7.37 10.21
CA LEU A 156 -12.52 -6.02 9.88
C LEU A 156 -12.63 -5.22 11.17
N GLU A 157 -11.99 -4.04 11.23
CA GLU A 157 -12.19 -3.09 12.33
C GLU A 157 -12.91 -1.86 11.84
N PHE A 158 -13.87 -1.42 12.63
CA PHE A 158 -14.59 -0.18 12.37
C PHE A 158 -13.67 1.03 12.51
N ASN A 159 -13.58 1.84 11.45
CA ASN A 159 -12.82 3.07 11.42
C ASN A 159 -13.75 4.26 11.71
N LEU A 160 -13.93 4.56 13.00
CA LEU A 160 -14.82 5.63 13.47
C LEU A 160 -14.43 7.00 12.88
N SER A 161 -13.13 7.33 12.86
CA SER A 161 -12.66 8.63 12.36
C SER A 161 -13.00 8.85 10.89
N ASP A 162 -12.74 7.85 10.04
CA ASP A 162 -13.01 7.95 8.61
C ASP A 162 -14.51 7.89 8.31
N SER A 163 -15.27 7.12 9.11
CA SER A 163 -16.73 7.08 9.03
C SER A 163 -17.36 8.44 9.38
N ILE A 164 -16.88 9.11 10.44
CA ILE A 164 -17.33 10.45 10.82
C ILE A 164 -17.02 11.45 9.72
N LEU A 165 -15.80 11.45 9.16
CA LEU A 165 -15.42 12.38 8.09
C LEU A 165 -16.29 12.20 6.84
N LYS A 166 -16.44 10.96 6.36
CA LYS A 166 -17.27 10.65 5.19
C LYS A 166 -18.71 11.07 5.40
N THR A 167 -19.26 10.77 6.58
CA THR A 167 -20.62 11.13 6.97
C THR A 167 -20.77 12.66 7.02
N TRP A 168 -19.83 13.38 7.64
CA TRP A 168 -19.82 14.84 7.70
C TRP A 168 -19.82 15.52 6.33
N PHE A 169 -18.99 15.05 5.39
CA PHE A 169 -18.95 15.60 4.03
C PHE A 169 -20.24 15.34 3.26
N SER A 170 -20.78 14.12 3.33
CA SER A 170 -22.06 13.79 2.70
C SER A 170 -23.20 14.66 3.24
N PHE A 171 -23.21 14.93 4.54
CA PHE A 171 -24.16 15.84 5.15
C PHE A 171 -23.93 17.29 4.75
N SER A 172 -22.70 17.78 4.81
CA SER A 172 -22.38 19.17 4.40
C SER A 172 -22.82 19.42 2.95
N TYR A 173 -22.61 18.45 2.06
CA TYR A 173 -23.01 18.54 0.66
C TYR A 173 -24.54 18.51 0.47
N ALA A 174 -25.25 17.61 1.15
CA ALA A 174 -26.71 17.55 1.10
C ALA A 174 -27.36 18.79 1.75
N PHE A 175 -26.71 19.38 2.77
CA PHE A 175 -27.28 20.43 3.60
C PHE A 175 -26.92 21.86 3.17
N LEU A 176 -25.87 22.04 2.35
CA LEU A 176 -25.60 23.30 1.64
C LEU A 176 -26.71 23.67 0.64
N GLN A 177 -27.64 22.75 0.32
CA GLN A 177 -28.87 23.02 -0.44
C GLN A 177 -30.19 22.78 0.35
N GLY A 178 -30.16 22.64 1.69
CA GLY A 178 -31.34 22.60 2.60
C GLY A 178 -31.17 21.61 3.78
N PRO A 179 -31.77 21.75 4.99
CA PRO A 179 -32.97 22.48 5.39
C PRO A 179 -32.72 23.50 6.53
N GLN A 180 -33.14 24.74 6.33
CA GLN A 180 -33.12 25.77 7.38
C GLN A 180 -34.08 25.49 8.55
N HIS A 181 -34.96 24.48 8.44
CA HIS A 181 -36.07 24.24 9.37
C HIS A 181 -35.85 23.14 10.42
N TYR A 182 -34.78 22.34 10.33
CA TYR A 182 -34.55 21.22 11.27
C TYR A 182 -33.11 21.20 11.82
N PRO A 183 -32.76 22.13 12.73
CA PRO A 183 -31.41 22.25 13.28
C PRO A 183 -30.96 21.04 14.10
N TYR A 184 -31.90 20.23 14.61
CA TYR A 184 -31.62 19.07 15.47
C TYR A 184 -31.61 17.72 14.74
N ALA A 185 -31.92 17.67 13.44
CA ALA A 185 -31.85 16.42 12.66
C ALA A 185 -30.43 15.82 12.65
N LEU A 186 -29.40 16.69 12.73
CA LEU A 186 -28.00 16.31 12.93
C LEU A 186 -27.77 15.41 14.15
N PHE A 187 -28.47 15.66 15.27
CA PHE A 187 -28.29 14.89 16.51
C PHE A 187 -29.00 13.53 16.45
N LEU A 188 -30.13 13.44 15.75
CA LEU A 188 -30.87 12.17 15.58
C LEU A 188 -30.14 11.21 14.64
N ILE A 189 -29.39 11.72 13.66
CA ILE A 189 -28.60 10.92 12.74
C ILE A 189 -27.33 10.37 13.41
N ILE A 190 -26.75 11.09 14.37
CA ILE A 190 -25.64 10.58 15.20
C ILE A 190 -26.07 9.34 16.01
N GLN A 191 -27.38 9.13 16.21
CA GLN A 191 -27.93 8.04 17.02
C GLN A 191 -28.47 6.84 16.24
N VAL A 192 -28.59 6.92 14.91
CA VAL A 192 -29.13 5.83 14.06
C VAL A 192 -28.05 5.38 13.07
N PRO A 193 -27.89 4.07 12.78
CA PRO A 193 -26.86 3.59 11.88
C PRO A 193 -27.17 3.87 10.39
N PHE A 194 -27.71 5.04 10.04
CA PHE A 194 -27.71 5.55 8.67
C PHE A 194 -26.48 6.44 8.47
N GLY A 195 -25.37 5.82 8.05
CA GLY A 195 -24.10 6.51 7.83
C GLY A 195 -23.20 5.76 6.86
N PHE A 196 -22.23 6.47 6.30
CA PHE A 196 -21.15 5.87 5.53
C PHE A 196 -20.13 5.26 6.50
N TYR A 197 -20.07 3.94 6.55
CA TYR A 197 -19.13 3.17 7.34
C TYR A 197 -17.81 2.98 6.59
N SER A 198 -16.72 3.11 7.33
CA SER A 198 -15.40 2.73 6.90
C SER A 198 -14.89 1.62 7.79
N GLU A 199 -14.38 0.56 7.19
CA GLU A 199 -13.72 -0.54 7.88
C GLU A 199 -12.31 -0.71 7.36
N ASN A 200 -11.41 -1.04 8.28
CA ASN A 200 -10.03 -1.36 7.97
C ASN A 200 -9.87 -2.87 7.84
N LEU A 201 -9.07 -3.29 6.87
CA LEU A 201 -8.76 -4.68 6.55
C LEU A 201 -7.26 -4.91 6.69
N LEU A 202 -6.87 -5.98 7.38
CA LEU A 202 -5.47 -6.38 7.47
C LEU A 202 -5.01 -7.07 6.17
N ILE A 203 -3.93 -6.57 5.59
CA ILE A 203 -3.22 -7.23 4.49
C ILE A 203 -1.94 -7.84 5.06
N SER A 204 -1.87 -9.17 5.07
CA SER A 204 -0.75 -9.92 5.64
C SER A 204 0.25 -10.32 4.56
N LEU A 205 1.54 -10.16 4.84
CA LEU A 205 2.61 -10.70 4.00
C LEU A 205 2.92 -12.14 4.43
N ASP A 206 2.65 -13.13 3.56
CA ASP A 206 2.66 -14.55 3.94
C ASP A 206 4.04 -15.21 3.79
N ASN A 207 4.83 -14.78 2.79
CA ASN A 207 6.14 -15.36 2.49
C ASN A 207 7.27 -14.35 2.67
N LEU A 208 7.69 -14.13 3.92
CA LEU A 208 8.93 -13.42 4.22
C LEU A 208 10.17 -14.33 4.24
N ASN A 209 9.98 -15.65 4.41
CA ASN A 209 11.09 -16.59 4.64
C ASN A 209 12.00 -16.84 3.41
N ASN A 210 11.68 -16.26 2.25
CA ASN A 210 12.46 -16.37 1.01
C ASN A 210 13.19 -15.06 0.63
N PHE A 211 13.15 -14.06 1.51
CA PHE A 211 13.81 -12.77 1.36
C PHE A 211 15.05 -12.65 2.23
#